data_AF-A0A1X2F4X0-F1
#
_entry.id   AF-A0A1X2F4X0-F1
#
_cell.length_a   1.000
_cell.length_b   1.000
_cell.length_c   1.000
_cell.angle_alpha   90.00
_cell.angle_beta   90.00
_cell.angle_gamma   90.00
#
_symmetry.space_group_name_H-M   'P 1'
#
loop_
_entity.id
_entity.type
_entity.pdbx_description
1 polymer ?
#
loop_
_entity_poly.entity_id
_entity_poly.type
_entity_poly.pdbx_seq_one_letter_code
_entity_poly.pdbx_strand_id
1 'polypeptide(L)'
;MALTMEDMHWYTVGRYHLDGTVPMDAVIDELEPVGNVIDVDEEGGYVVLSLDKTFLSTAKNMGELKGDARYALPRPQGCDRPVEVINVTRSSDMQVFGF
;
A
#
# COMPACT_ATOMS: atom_id res chain seq x y z
N MET A 1 -14.88 -20.34 -14.26
CA MET A 1 -13.81 -19.64 -15.00
C MET A 1 -12.54 -19.76 -14.16
N ALA A 2 -11.44 -20.27 -14.72
CA ALA A 2 -10.18 -20.31 -13.97
C ALA A 2 -9.63 -18.88 -13.88
N LEU A 3 -9.22 -18.43 -12.69
CA LEU A 3 -8.51 -17.17 -12.52
C LEU A 3 -7.17 -17.26 -13.26
N THR A 4 -6.84 -16.25 -14.05
CA THR A 4 -5.53 -16.13 -14.69
C THR A 4 -4.52 -15.54 -13.68
N MET A 5 -3.21 -15.64 -13.94
CA MET A 5 -2.22 -14.97 -13.09
C MET A 5 -2.39 -13.45 -13.07
N GLU A 6 -2.87 -12.86 -14.16
CA GLU A 6 -3.16 -11.42 -14.24
C GLU A 6 -4.28 -11.01 -13.27
N ASP A 7 -5.30 -11.86 -13.10
CA ASP A 7 -6.42 -11.62 -12.16
C ASP A 7 -6.00 -11.61 -10.68
N MET A 8 -4.79 -12.08 -10.36
CA MET A 8 -4.28 -12.22 -9.00
C MET A 8 -3.36 -11.06 -8.59
N HIS A 9 -3.10 -10.10 -9.48
CA HIS A 9 -2.28 -8.92 -9.18
C HIS A 9 -3.14 -7.76 -8.67
N TRP A 10 -2.74 -7.19 -7.54
CA TRP A 10 -3.48 -6.14 -6.84
C TRP A 10 -2.57 -4.95 -6.54
N TYR A 11 -3.09 -3.75 -6.73
CA TYR A 11 -2.53 -2.51 -6.21
C TYR A 11 -3.04 -2.27 -4.79
N THR A 12 -2.25 -1.58 -3.97
CA THR A 12 -2.66 -1.20 -2.62
C THR A 12 -2.20 0.21 -2.26
N VAL A 13 -3.04 0.88 -1.49
CA VAL A 13 -2.76 2.16 -0.85
C VAL A 13 -2.79 1.96 0.66
N GLY A 14 -1.70 2.34 1.31
CA GLY A 14 -1.49 2.23 2.75
C GLY A 14 -1.38 3.59 3.42
N ARG A 15 -1.91 3.70 4.63
CA ARG A 15 -1.67 4.83 5.55
C ARG A 15 -0.83 4.39 6.73
N TYR A 16 0.24 5.12 6.96
CA TYR A 16 1.19 4.95 8.05
C TYR A 16 0.87 5.99 9.12
N HIS A 17 0.92 5.57 10.38
CA HIS A 17 0.94 6.47 11.52
C HIS A 17 2.33 6.40 12.12
N LEU A 18 2.97 7.56 12.29
CA LEU A 18 4.33 7.66 12.81
C LEU A 18 4.29 7.88 14.34
N ASP A 19 5.20 7.26 15.10
CA ASP A 19 5.38 7.51 16.55
C ASP A 19 6.15 8.80 16.85
N GLY A 20 6.75 9.42 15.82
CA GLY A 20 7.62 10.58 15.96
C GLY A 20 9.04 10.25 16.43
N THR A 21 9.42 8.96 16.47
CA THR A 21 10.81 8.55 16.79
C THR A 21 11.77 8.78 15.62
N VAL A 22 11.24 8.84 14.40
CA VAL A 22 11.97 9.10 13.15
C VAL A 22 11.40 10.35 12.49
N PRO A 23 12.24 11.28 11.97
CA PRO A 23 11.76 12.44 11.22
C PRO A 23 10.94 12.03 10.00
N MET A 24 9.89 12.79 9.69
CA MET A 24 8.96 12.47 8.60
C MET A 24 9.67 12.39 7.24
N ASP A 25 10.58 13.32 6.95
CA ASP A 25 11.36 13.33 5.72
C ASP A 25 12.14 12.03 5.53
N ALA A 26 12.73 11.48 6.59
CA ALA A 26 13.46 10.22 6.53
C ALA A 26 12.55 9.02 6.25
N VAL A 27 11.29 9.06 6.73
CA VAL A 27 10.28 8.05 6.40
C VAL A 27 9.85 8.18 4.94
N ILE A 28 9.64 9.40 4.43
CA ILE A 28 9.30 9.65 3.03
C ILE A 28 10.43 9.15 2.11
N ASP A 29 11.68 9.48 2.42
CA ASP A 29 12.86 9.01 1.69
C ASP A 29 12.96 7.47 1.64
N GLU A 30 12.50 6.76 2.68
CA GLU A 30 12.43 5.29 2.69
C GLU A 30 11.30 4.74 1.81
N LEU A 31 10.20 5.48 1.66
CA LEU A 31 8.99 5.03 0.97
C LEU A 31 8.98 5.38 -0.53
N GLU A 32 9.51 6.52 -0.94
CA GLU A 32 9.54 6.99 -2.34
C GLU A 32 10.19 5.99 -3.34
N PRO A 33 11.22 5.21 -2.98
CA PRO A 33 11.80 4.23 -3.91
C PRO A 33 10.89 3.05 -4.26
N VAL A 34 9.83 2.81 -3.48
CA VAL A 34 8.95 1.63 -3.61
C VAL A 34 7.49 1.98 -3.89
N GLY A 35 7.13 3.26 -3.81
CA GLY A 35 5.78 3.73 -4.08
C GLY A 35 5.73 5.25 -4.17
N ASN A 36 4.57 5.74 -4.55
CA ASN A 36 4.28 7.16 -4.63
C ASN A 36 3.63 7.66 -3.33
N VAL A 37 4.25 8.62 -2.66
CA VAL A 37 3.65 9.31 -1.51
C VAL A 37 2.56 10.26 -2.02
N ILE A 38 1.32 9.99 -1.64
CA ILE A 38 0.15 10.71 -2.17
C ILE A 38 -0.42 11.75 -1.21
N ASP A 39 -0.16 11.62 0.09
CA ASP A 39 -0.61 12.58 1.10
C ASP A 39 0.28 12.50 2.35
N VAL A 40 0.47 13.65 3.01
CA VAL A 40 1.28 13.82 4.22
C VAL A 40 0.56 14.76 5.16
N ASP A 41 0.27 14.27 6.37
CA ASP A 41 -0.33 15.04 7.46
C ASP A 41 0.70 15.14 8.59
N GLU A 42 1.41 16.26 8.63
CA GLU A 42 2.46 16.52 9.63
C GLU A 42 1.91 16.66 11.05
N GLU A 43 0.73 17.30 11.20
CA GLU A 43 0.11 17.52 12.51
C GLU A 43 -0.43 16.22 13.09
N GLY A 44 -1.03 15.37 12.25
CA GLY A 44 -1.54 14.07 12.64
C GLY A 44 -0.48 12.97 12.69
N GLY A 45 0.69 13.19 12.08
CA GLY A 45 1.76 12.19 11.96
C GLY A 45 1.41 11.05 11.00
N TYR A 46 0.76 11.36 9.88
CA TYR A 46 0.38 10.36 8.88
C TYR A 46 1.07 10.56 7.53
N VAL A 47 1.37 9.44 6.88
CA VAL A 47 1.83 9.40 5.48
C VAL A 47 0.96 8.40 4.74
N VAL A 48 0.54 8.74 3.52
CA VAL A 48 -0.20 7.83 2.65
C VAL A 48 0.63 7.49 1.42
N LEU A 49 0.78 6.19 1.15
CA LEU A 49 1.56 5.64 0.06
C LEU A 49 0.66 4.83 -0.88
N SER A 50 0.81 5.05 -2.18
CA SER A 50 0.40 4.10 -3.21
C SER A 50 1.60 3.25 -3.62
N LEU A 51 1.50 1.93 -3.50
CA LEU A 51 2.59 1.04 -3.89
C LEU A 51 2.72 0.97 -5.43
N ASP A 52 3.94 1.14 -5.95
CA ASP A 52 4.18 1.15 -7.41
C ASP A 52 4.03 -0.24 -8.04
N LYS A 53 4.27 -1.28 -7.24
CA LYS A 53 4.20 -2.67 -7.66
C LYS A 53 2.93 -3.33 -7.15
N THR A 54 2.38 -4.19 -7.99
CA THR A 54 1.30 -5.08 -7.58
C THR A 54 1.83 -6.20 -6.69
N PHE A 55 0.98 -6.71 -5.80
CA PHE A 55 1.22 -7.95 -5.06
C PHE A 55 0.26 -9.06 -5.52
N LEU A 56 0.68 -10.31 -5.32
CA LEU A 56 -0.15 -11.48 -5.61
C LEU A 56 -1.04 -11.81 -4.42
N SER A 57 -2.33 -12.04 -4.67
CA SER A 57 -3.25 -12.57 -3.65
C SER A 57 -4.29 -13.50 -4.24
N THR A 58 -4.52 -14.61 -3.52
CA THR A 58 -5.60 -15.57 -3.77
C THR A 58 -6.73 -15.44 -2.75
N ALA A 59 -6.80 -14.32 -2.04
CA ALA A 59 -7.77 -14.07 -0.99
C ALA A 59 -9.21 -14.30 -1.50
N LYS A 60 -10.03 -14.95 -0.66
CA LYS A 60 -11.41 -15.31 -1.01
C LYS A 60 -12.42 -14.28 -0.53
N ASN A 61 -11.99 -13.38 0.34
CA ASN A 61 -12.80 -12.31 0.91
C ASN A 61 -11.94 -11.05 1.15
N MET A 62 -12.63 -9.93 1.38
CA MET A 62 -11.98 -8.64 1.58
C MET A 62 -11.09 -8.58 2.82
N GLY A 63 -11.41 -9.36 3.87
CA GLY A 63 -10.60 -9.40 5.10
C GLY A 63 -9.22 -10.02 4.86
N GLU A 64 -9.19 -11.18 4.19
CA GLU A 64 -7.95 -11.82 3.74
C GLU A 64 -7.15 -10.91 2.81
N LEU A 65 -7.83 -10.28 1.84
CA LEU A 65 -7.18 -9.40 0.86
C LEU A 65 -6.52 -8.19 1.53
N LYS A 66 -7.18 -7.56 2.51
CA LYS A 66 -6.58 -6.48 3.31
C LYS A 66 -5.40 -6.97 4.17
N GLY A 67 -5.43 -8.23 4.62
CA GLY A 67 -4.31 -8.87 5.28
C GLY A 67 -3.10 -8.96 4.36
N ASP A 68 -3.27 -9.53 3.18
CA ASP A 68 -2.22 -9.67 2.17
C ASP A 68 -1.67 -8.30 1.72
N ALA A 69 -2.57 -7.33 1.48
CA ALA A 69 -2.19 -5.97 1.13
C ALA A 69 -1.32 -5.30 2.22
N ARG A 70 -1.68 -5.48 3.50
CA ARG A 70 -0.89 -4.99 4.62
C ARG A 70 0.50 -5.63 4.67
N TYR A 71 0.65 -6.89 4.27
CA TYR A 71 1.95 -7.55 4.19
C TYR A 71 2.78 -7.08 3.00
N ALA A 72 2.14 -6.69 1.90
CA ALA A 72 2.81 -6.17 0.70
C ALA A 72 3.36 -4.74 0.90
N LEU A 73 2.71 -3.94 1.75
CA LEU A 73 3.16 -2.58 2.07
C LEU A 73 4.47 -2.61 2.88
N PRO A 74 5.45 -1.73 2.57
CA PRO A 74 6.70 -1.64 3.30
C PRO A 74 6.46 -1.30 4.77
N ARG A 75 7.46 -1.56 5.62
CA ARG A 75 7.40 -1.23 7.05
C ARG A 75 8.53 -0.26 7.37
N PRO A 76 8.32 1.04 7.13
CA PRO A 76 9.33 2.03 7.45
C PRO A 76 9.56 2.11 8.95
N GLN A 77 10.73 2.64 9.33
CA GLN A 77 11.03 2.89 10.73
C GLN A 77 10.08 3.96 11.32
N GLY A 78 9.86 3.90 12.63
CA GLY A 78 9.00 4.87 13.33
C GLY A 78 7.50 4.73 13.05
N CYS A 79 7.05 3.60 12.49
CA CYS A 79 5.63 3.32 12.33
C CYS A 79 5.09 2.54 13.55
N ASP A 80 4.47 3.26 14.49
CA ASP A 80 3.94 2.72 15.76
C ASP A 80 2.79 1.74 15.56
N ARG A 81 1.95 2.02 14.55
CA ARG A 81 0.69 1.31 14.32
C ARG A 81 0.74 0.49 13.04
N PRO A 82 0.00 -0.64 12.99
CA PRO A 82 -0.14 -1.39 11.76
C PRO A 82 -0.67 -0.51 10.64
N VAL A 83 -0.04 -0.58 9.47
CA VAL A 83 -0.48 0.12 8.27
C VAL A 83 -1.97 -0.12 8.03
N GLU A 84 -2.72 0.97 7.88
CA GLU A 84 -4.11 0.89 7.49
C GLU A 84 -4.19 0.80 5.97
N VAL A 85 -4.86 -0.24 5.48
CA VAL A 85 -5.09 -0.41 4.05
C VAL A 85 -6.31 0.43 3.66
N ILE A 86 -6.05 1.58 3.04
CA ILE A 86 -7.07 2.50 2.54
C ILE A 86 -7.77 1.89 1.33
N ASN A 87 -6.99 1.33 0.41
CA ASN A 87 -7.53 0.76 -0.81
C ASN A 87 -6.75 -0.49 -1.25
N VAL A 88 -7.49 -1.41 -1.89
CA VAL A 88 -6.95 -2.53 -2.64
C VAL A 88 -7.76 -2.63 -3.91
N THR A 89 -7.09 -2.59 -5.07
CA THR A 89 -7.76 -2.60 -6.36
C THR A 89 -7.06 -3.58 -7.29
N ARG A 90 -7.83 -4.38 -8.02
CA ARG A 90 -7.24 -5.35 -8.95
C ARG A 90 -6.58 -4.61 -10.10
N SER A 91 -5.44 -5.12 -10.59
CA SER A 91 -4.73 -4.51 -11.71
C SER A 91 -5.58 -4.39 -12.96
N SER A 92 -6.46 -5.36 -13.23
CA SER A 92 -7.40 -5.34 -14.35
C SER A 92 -8.39 -4.18 -14.29
N ASP A 93 -8.74 -3.72 -13.08
CA ASP A 93 -9.75 -2.68 -12.88
C ASP A 93 -9.14 -1.27 -13.05
N MET A 94 -7.81 -1.16 -12.94
CA MET A 94 -7.04 0.07 -13.12
C MET A 94 -6.59 0.28 -14.58
N GLN A 95 -6.74 -0.71 -15.46
CA GLN A 95 -6.31 -0.63 -16.84
C GLN A 95 -7.22 0.32 -17.63
N VAL A 96 -6.81 1.58 -17.76
CA VAL A 96 -7.57 2.63 -18.48
C VAL A 96 -7.36 2.53 -20.01
N PHE A 97 -6.20 2.07 -20.46
CA PHE A 97 -5.88 1.93 -21.88
C PHE A 97 -5.23 0.57 -22.18
N GLY A 98 -5.71 -0.11 -23.22
CA GLY A 98 -5.00 -1.20 -23.87
C GLY A 98 -4.31 -0.65 -25.10
N PHE A 99 -2.98 -0.54 -25.06
CA PHE A 99 -2.16 -0.23 -26.24
C PHE A 99 -1.52 -1.52 -26.75
#